data_AF-A0A2H3CVT5-F1
#
_entry.id   AF-A0A2H3CVT5-F1
#
_cell.length_a   1.000
_cell.length_b   1.000
_cell.length_c   1.000
_cell.angle_alpha   90.00
_cell.angle_beta   90.00
_cell.angle_gamma   90.00
#
_symmetry.space_group_name_H-M   'P 1'
#
loop_
_entity.id
_entity.type
_entity.pdbx_description
1 polymer ?
#
loop_
_entity_poly.entity_id
_entity_poly.type
_entity_poly.pdbx_seq_one_letter_code
_entity_poly.pdbx_strand_id
1 'polypeptide(L)'
;MLVVLRSEGLHALRSENPLRPVITIEDGRSQHVHEIRLGSDGQNPDQKASGFRLHEVNAPSITIKAWYRPIARRSKKKLLGTAIYSLVQLEAKTHKVSLVPQRNNVNTNSSLSPIIFLRVKPASSTWPHTNAIPTHNLQLFPAPDVSQSLPPSPDPGYLGPNMLGLSMTSASTSSGSSTPRRSYDDIFEPLLSSSSSLLTPLTVPSPLPQHYDIDQPLPEFNFAERLISSFTIYRELKCAKFENDFENAFSKQQEEWTYVAVLLLALIAVNTAVFAVTPDSEFKVTSYARLTVAASAISSGLGLGCDFWFISRYRFSPTSTLTQRSLDLFGTHFFFAFSARIPMLCLVVSSMWLLAFLGIMAYVVSSNIVLVVGIFVGAGMTAQIWVFVLYWCARKVGHGLRMVFRARC
;
A
#
# COMPACT_ATOMS: atom_id res chain seq x y z
N MET A 1 -3.83 5.48 37.91
CA MET A 1 -3.30 5.07 36.59
C MET A 1 -4.47 4.97 35.63
N LEU A 2 -4.35 5.57 34.45
CA LEU A 2 -5.40 5.57 33.43
C LEU A 2 -4.91 4.77 32.22
N VAL A 3 -5.69 3.79 31.77
CA VAL A 3 -5.37 2.95 30.61
C VAL A 3 -6.44 3.13 29.57
N VAL A 4 -6.03 3.45 28.34
CA VAL A 4 -6.91 3.46 27.17
C VAL A 4 -6.76 2.12 26.45
N LEU A 5 -7.81 1.30 26.49
CA LEU A 5 -7.78 -0.04 25.88
C LEU A 5 -8.28 -0.03 24.44
N ARG A 6 -9.48 0.52 24.24
CA ARG A 6 -10.18 0.48 22.96
C ARG A 6 -11.12 1.67 22.84
N SER A 7 -11.31 2.13 21.61
CA SER A 7 -12.40 3.02 21.22
C SER A 7 -13.46 2.25 20.43
N GLU A 8 -14.71 2.36 20.84
CA GLU A 8 -15.85 1.80 20.10
C GLU A 8 -16.69 2.90 19.44
N GLY A 9 -17.38 2.55 18.35
CA GLY A 9 -18.32 3.45 17.66
C GLY A 9 -17.67 4.46 16.70
N LEU A 10 -16.34 4.50 16.60
CA LEU A 10 -15.63 5.38 15.66
C LEU A 10 -15.92 5.04 14.18
N HIS A 11 -16.30 3.80 13.88
CA HIS A 11 -16.69 3.39 12.52
C HIS A 11 -17.94 4.12 12.01
N ALA A 12 -18.79 4.65 12.89
CA ALA A 12 -19.94 5.47 12.48
C ALA A 12 -19.52 6.85 11.93
N LEU A 13 -18.30 7.30 12.22
CA LEU A 13 -17.72 8.56 11.76
C LEU A 13 -16.92 8.41 10.46
N ARG A 14 -17.07 7.27 9.75
CA ARG A 14 -16.22 6.86 8.62
C ARG A 14 -16.50 7.71 7.37
N SER A 15 -15.60 8.66 7.10
CA SER A 15 -15.28 9.01 5.71
C SER A 15 -14.48 7.86 5.09
N GLU A 16 -14.67 7.58 3.80
CA GLU A 16 -14.20 6.43 3.01
C GLU A 16 -12.74 5.95 3.17
N ASN A 17 -11.89 6.69 3.87
CA ASN A 17 -10.47 6.38 4.08
C ASN A 17 -10.21 5.65 5.41
N PRO A 18 -9.21 4.74 5.48
CA PRO A 18 -8.77 4.12 6.73
C PRO A 18 -8.32 5.18 7.74
N LEU A 19 -9.02 5.26 8.87
CA LEU A 19 -8.80 6.26 9.91
C LEU A 19 -7.83 5.71 10.98
N ARG A 20 -6.90 6.55 11.46
CA ARG A 20 -6.12 6.25 12.67
C ARG A 20 -6.55 7.20 13.79
N PRO A 21 -7.33 6.74 14.78
CA PRO A 21 -7.76 7.57 15.89
C PRO A 21 -6.56 7.96 16.74
N VAL A 22 -6.57 9.19 17.22
CA VAL A 22 -5.55 9.71 18.14
C VAL A 22 -6.26 10.28 19.35
N ILE A 23 -6.03 9.69 20.52
CA ILE A 23 -6.62 10.18 21.77
C ILE A 23 -5.57 11.04 22.48
N THR A 24 -5.96 12.25 22.88
CA THR A 24 -5.11 13.09 23.73
C THR A 24 -5.77 13.29 25.09
N ILE A 25 -5.00 13.12 26.14
CA ILE A 25 -5.41 13.40 27.51
C ILE A 25 -4.66 14.65 27.95
N GLU A 26 -5.42 15.66 28.35
CA GLU A 26 -4.94 16.95 28.82
C GLU A 26 -5.35 17.14 30.28
N ASP A 27 -4.37 17.42 31.13
CA ASP A 27 -4.59 17.87 32.50
C ASP A 27 -4.70 19.40 32.48
N GLY A 28 -5.85 19.97 32.88
CA GLY A 28 -6.29 21.33 32.53
C GLY A 28 -5.37 22.50 32.92
N ARG A 29 -4.27 22.25 33.63
CA ARG A 29 -3.23 23.24 33.97
C ARG A 29 -1.86 22.94 33.37
N SER A 30 -1.58 21.69 33.02
CA SER A 30 -0.27 21.29 32.52
C SER A 30 -0.24 21.33 30.99
N GLN A 31 0.90 21.74 30.42
CA GLN A 31 1.15 21.59 28.98
C GLN A 31 1.45 20.13 28.58
N HIS A 32 1.40 19.18 29.54
CA HIS A 32 1.64 17.78 29.26
C HIS A 32 0.43 17.16 28.55
N VAL A 33 0.57 17.02 27.24
CA VAL A 33 -0.42 16.35 26.39
C VAL A 33 0.04 14.92 26.16
N HIS A 34 -0.71 13.95 26.70
CA HIS A 34 -0.44 12.54 26.43
C HIS A 34 -1.22 12.09 25.20
N GLU A 35 -0.50 11.78 24.13
CA GLU A 35 -1.05 11.31 22.85
C GLU A 35 -0.93 9.78 22.74
N ILE A 36 -2.07 9.11 22.53
CA ILE A 36 -2.16 7.67 22.31
C ILE A 36 -2.71 7.44 20.90
N ARG A 37 -1.99 6.66 20.09
CA ARG A 37 -2.40 6.31 18.72
C ARG A 37 -3.08 4.96 18.73
N LEU A 38 -4.32 4.92 18.28
CA LEU A 38 -5.05 3.67 18.13
C LEU A 38 -4.84 3.09 16.72
N GLY A 39 -4.97 1.78 16.62
CA GLY A 39 -5.06 1.04 15.38
C GLY A 39 -6.30 1.43 14.57
N SER A 40 -6.35 1.00 13.31
CA SER A 40 -7.48 1.24 12.41
C SER A 40 -8.79 0.59 12.88
N ASP A 41 -8.69 -0.41 13.73
CA ASP A 41 -9.79 -1.11 14.40
C ASP A 41 -10.18 -0.47 15.76
N GLY A 42 -9.52 0.63 16.14
CA GLY A 42 -9.72 1.32 17.40
C GLY A 42 -9.09 0.62 18.62
N GLN A 43 -8.29 -0.43 18.43
CA GLN A 43 -7.52 -1.03 19.52
C GLN A 43 -6.25 -0.22 19.79
N ASN A 44 -5.84 -0.14 21.06
CA ASN A 44 -4.54 0.40 21.40
C ASN A 44 -3.46 -0.66 21.09
N PRO A 45 -2.56 -0.48 20.11
CA PRO A 45 -1.48 -1.43 19.85
C PRO A 45 -0.45 -1.44 20.99
N ASP A 46 -0.33 -0.33 21.72
CA ASP A 46 0.64 -0.13 22.79
C ASP A 46 0.07 -0.56 24.16
N GLN A 47 -0.66 -1.68 24.24
CA GLN A 47 -1.21 -2.19 25.51
C GLN A 47 -0.13 -2.49 26.56
N LYS A 48 1.11 -2.72 26.11
CA LYS A 48 2.27 -2.98 26.97
C LYS A 48 2.91 -1.71 27.52
N ALA A 49 2.60 -0.54 26.98
CA ALA A 49 3.04 0.71 27.58
C ALA A 49 2.34 0.84 28.93
N SER A 50 3.12 0.73 30.01
CA SER A 50 2.67 0.85 31.39
C SER A 50 1.68 2.00 31.50
N GLY A 51 0.46 1.72 31.98
CA GLY A 51 -0.65 2.66 31.99
C GLY A 51 -0.24 4.05 32.45
N PHE A 52 -0.90 5.07 31.90
CA PHE A 52 -0.52 6.45 32.15
C PHE A 52 -0.65 6.77 33.64
N ARG A 53 0.49 7.01 34.29
CA ARG A 53 0.54 7.51 35.67
C ARG A 53 0.51 9.04 35.60
N LEU A 54 -0.68 9.55 35.85
CA LEU A 54 -0.90 10.94 36.21
C LEU A 54 -0.19 11.21 37.54
N HIS A 55 1.01 11.77 37.49
CA HIS A 55 1.74 12.23 38.66
C HIS A 55 1.33 13.68 38.94
N GLU A 56 0.90 13.97 40.18
CA GLU A 56 0.59 15.33 40.65
C GLU A 56 -0.46 16.09 39.83
N VAL A 57 -1.63 15.48 39.62
CA VAL A 57 -2.78 16.17 38.99
C VAL A 57 -3.28 17.27 39.92
N ASN A 58 -2.85 18.50 39.64
CA ASN A 58 -3.25 19.68 40.40
C ASN A 58 -4.49 20.37 39.77
N ALA A 59 -5.12 19.75 38.76
CA ALA A 59 -6.36 20.23 38.19
C ALA A 59 -7.59 19.44 38.71
N PRO A 60 -8.73 20.11 38.89
CA PRO A 60 -9.96 19.46 39.33
C PRO A 60 -10.62 18.57 38.25
N SER A 61 -10.17 18.68 37.00
CA SER A 61 -10.74 17.96 35.86
C SER A 61 -9.70 17.57 34.81
N ILE A 62 -9.97 16.46 34.13
CA ILE A 62 -9.19 15.91 33.03
C ILE A 62 -10.01 16.04 31.74
N THR A 63 -9.38 16.51 30.67
CA THR A 63 -10.00 16.63 29.35
C THR A 63 -9.45 15.56 28.42
N ILE A 64 -10.33 14.73 27.88
CA ILE A 64 -10.02 13.69 26.91
C ILE A 64 -10.54 14.15 25.55
N LYS A 65 -9.66 14.31 24.57
CA LYS A 65 -10.01 14.66 23.19
C LYS A 65 -9.72 13.49 22.26
N ALA A 66 -10.67 13.16 21.41
CA ALA A 66 -10.49 12.21 20.32
C ALA A 66 -10.26 12.99 19.03
N TRP A 67 -9.15 12.72 18.36
CA TRP A 67 -8.75 13.33 17.10
C TRP A 67 -8.71 12.29 16.00
N TYR A 68 -8.90 12.77 14.78
CA TYR A 68 -8.67 12.05 13.55
C TYR A 68 -7.46 12.65 12.81
N ARG A 69 -6.52 11.80 12.42
CA ARG A 69 -5.42 12.16 11.51
C ARG A 69 -5.55 11.35 10.22
N PRO A 70 -5.87 12.00 9.08
CA PRO A 70 -5.81 11.34 7.77
C PRO A 70 -4.41 10.77 7.48
N ILE A 71 -4.34 9.61 6.82
CA ILE A 71 -3.07 8.94 6.48
C ILE A 71 -2.22 9.75 5.49
N ALA A 72 -2.82 10.69 4.74
CA ALA A 72 -2.09 11.62 3.90
C ALA A 72 -1.07 12.41 4.76
N ARG A 73 0.21 12.30 4.38
CA ARG A 73 1.43 12.53 5.20
C ARG A 73 1.59 13.89 5.89
N ARG A 74 0.66 14.86 5.73
CA ARG A 74 0.73 16.21 6.32
C ARG A 74 -0.62 16.82 6.73
N SER A 75 -1.68 16.04 6.83
CA SER A 75 -3.00 16.58 7.16
C SER A 75 -3.13 17.03 8.63
N LYS A 76 -3.80 18.16 8.86
CA LYS A 76 -4.10 18.67 10.21
C LYS A 76 -5.04 17.70 10.93
N LYS A 77 -4.83 17.49 12.24
CA LYS A 77 -5.73 16.70 13.08
C LYS A 77 -7.12 17.36 13.11
N LYS A 78 -8.18 16.58 12.93
CA LYS A 78 -9.58 17.02 13.09
C LYS A 78 -10.11 16.52 14.43
N LEU A 79 -10.71 17.39 15.23
CA LEU A 79 -11.32 17.02 16.51
C LEU A 79 -12.63 16.26 16.24
N LEU A 80 -12.75 15.03 16.77
CA LEU A 80 -13.95 14.20 16.65
C LEU A 80 -14.89 14.40 17.85
N GLY A 81 -14.31 14.55 19.04
CA GLY A 81 -15.08 14.67 20.27
C GLY A 81 -14.21 15.04 21.45
N THR A 82 -14.83 15.62 22.47
CA THR A 82 -14.18 15.98 23.73
C THR A 82 -15.05 15.52 24.88
N ALA A 83 -14.44 15.06 25.96
CA ALA A 83 -15.12 14.87 27.23
C ALA A 83 -14.26 15.35 28.38
N ILE A 84 -14.92 15.97 29.35
CA ILE A 84 -14.29 16.53 30.54
C ILE A 84 -14.85 15.76 31.72
N TYR A 85 -13.95 15.25 32.56
CA TYR A 85 -14.30 14.49 33.76
C TYR A 85 -13.68 15.17 34.97
N SER A 86 -14.48 15.39 36.01
CA SER A 86 -13.91 15.80 37.30
C SER A 86 -13.23 14.60 37.96
N LEU A 87 -12.17 14.85 38.73
CA LEU A 87 -11.45 13.80 39.45
C LEU A 87 -12.39 13.04 40.40
N VAL A 88 -13.30 13.76 41.06
CA VAL A 88 -14.34 13.19 41.94
C VAL A 88 -15.27 12.22 41.20
N GLN A 89 -15.66 12.53 39.94
CA GLN A 89 -16.50 11.64 39.15
C GLN A 89 -15.74 10.38 38.72
N LEU A 90 -14.45 10.51 38.42
CA LEU A 90 -13.58 9.38 38.10
C LEU A 90 -13.45 8.46 39.33
N GLU A 91 -13.14 9.01 40.50
CA GLU A 91 -13.04 8.27 41.76
C GLU A 91 -14.36 7.55 42.10
N ALA A 92 -15.50 8.25 42.03
CA ALA A 92 -16.81 7.66 42.28
C ALA A 92 -17.14 6.50 41.32
N LYS A 93 -16.73 6.60 40.05
CA LYS A 93 -16.90 5.52 39.06
C LYS A 93 -15.97 4.34 39.33
N THR A 94 -14.78 4.57 39.86
CA THR A 94 -13.85 3.48 40.22
C THR A 94 -14.35 2.65 41.40
N HIS A 95 -15.00 3.28 42.39
CA HIS A 95 -15.54 2.57 43.55
C HIS A 95 -16.76 1.68 43.25
N LYS A 96 -17.49 1.95 42.15
CA LYS A 96 -18.71 1.21 41.80
C LYS A 96 -18.43 -0.13 41.09
N VAL A 97 -17.17 -0.42 40.77
CA VAL A 97 -16.73 -1.72 40.25
C VAL A 97 -16.49 -2.64 41.44
N SER A 98 -17.56 -3.28 41.91
CA SER A 98 -17.52 -4.20 43.05
C SER A 98 -16.62 -5.40 42.73
N LEU A 99 -15.56 -5.55 43.52
CA LEU A 99 -14.58 -6.64 43.44
C LEU A 99 -15.28 -7.99 43.64
N VAL A 100 -15.50 -8.74 42.56
CA VAL A 100 -15.70 -10.20 42.68
C VAL A 100 -14.29 -10.82 42.77
N PRO A 101 -13.94 -11.53 43.86
CA PRO A 101 -12.62 -12.11 44.00
C PRO A 101 -12.45 -13.27 43.01
N GLN A 102 -11.79 -12.99 41.89
CA GLN A 102 -11.41 -14.01 40.92
C GLN A 102 -10.20 -14.78 41.48
N ARG A 103 -10.47 -15.96 42.04
CA ARG A 103 -9.48 -16.90 42.58
C ARG A 103 -8.70 -17.54 41.42
N ASN A 104 -7.72 -16.84 40.87
CA ASN A 104 -6.68 -17.44 40.05
C ASN A 104 -5.29 -17.09 40.58
N ASN A 105 -4.55 -18.17 40.81
CA ASN A 105 -3.35 -18.26 41.63
C ASN A 105 -2.12 -17.77 40.83
N VAL A 106 -1.86 -16.46 40.84
CA VAL A 106 -0.55 -15.89 40.49
C VAL A 106 -0.24 -14.78 41.49
N ASN A 107 0.74 -15.06 42.36
CA ASN A 107 1.26 -14.11 43.34
C ASN A 107 2.03 -12.98 42.63
N THR A 108 1.35 -11.87 42.34
CA THR A 108 1.99 -10.57 42.14
C THR A 108 1.16 -9.49 42.83
N ASN A 109 1.72 -8.92 43.90
CA ASN A 109 1.15 -7.83 44.70
C ASN A 109 1.17 -6.49 43.95
N SER A 110 0.54 -6.40 42.77
CA SER A 110 0.31 -5.12 42.08
C SER A 110 -1.12 -4.66 42.34
N SER A 111 -1.28 -3.53 43.02
CA SER A 111 -2.57 -2.87 43.23
C SER A 111 -3.33 -2.72 41.89
N LEU A 112 -4.52 -3.31 41.81
CA LEU A 112 -5.42 -3.22 40.65
C LEU A 112 -5.69 -1.75 40.32
N SER A 113 -5.11 -1.31 39.20
CA SER A 113 -5.31 0.05 38.69
C SER A 113 -6.64 0.14 37.94
N PRO A 114 -7.38 1.24 38.06
CA PRO A 114 -8.66 1.39 37.38
C PRO A 114 -8.47 1.39 35.86
N ILE A 115 -9.19 0.49 35.18
CA ILE A 115 -9.22 0.36 33.73
C ILE A 115 -10.45 1.12 33.21
N ILE A 116 -10.28 1.96 32.19
CA ILE A 116 -11.35 2.79 31.66
C ILE A 116 -11.54 2.53 30.16
N PHE A 117 -12.78 2.29 29.74
CA PHE A 117 -13.14 2.09 28.34
C PHE A 117 -13.76 3.37 27.76
N LEU A 118 -13.28 3.77 26.59
CA LEU A 118 -13.80 4.92 25.86
C LEU A 118 -14.77 4.43 24.79
N ARG A 119 -16.06 4.72 24.93
CA ARG A 119 -17.05 4.45 23.89
C ARG A 119 -17.56 5.78 23.34
N VAL A 120 -17.39 5.96 22.03
CA VAL A 120 -17.94 7.11 21.32
C VAL A 120 -19.36 6.76 20.96
N LYS A 121 -20.35 7.42 21.58
CA LYS A 121 -21.72 7.33 21.11
C LYS A 121 -21.91 8.37 20.00
N PRO A 122 -22.39 7.98 18.81
CA PRO A 122 -22.85 8.97 17.84
C PRO A 122 -23.96 9.81 18.49
N ALA A 123 -23.98 11.11 18.23
CA ALA A 123 -25.10 11.95 18.65
C ALA A 123 -26.36 11.41 17.98
N SER A 124 -27.46 11.22 18.72
CA SER A 124 -28.71 10.73 18.14
C SER A 124 -29.09 11.60 16.95
N SER A 125 -29.34 10.97 15.81
CA SER A 125 -29.55 11.56 14.49
C SER A 125 -30.59 12.68 14.48
N THR A 126 -30.16 13.90 14.76
CA THR A 126 -30.83 15.13 14.37
C THR A 126 -29.72 16.02 13.86
N TRP A 127 -29.41 15.87 12.57
CA TRP A 127 -28.36 16.63 11.91
C TRP A 127 -28.78 18.11 11.82
N PRO A 128 -28.07 19.05 12.46
CA PRO A 128 -28.31 20.46 12.22
C PRO A 128 -27.61 20.88 10.91
N HIS A 129 -28.33 21.57 10.03
CA HIS A 129 -27.87 22.07 8.72
C HIS A 129 -26.89 23.26 8.81
N THR A 130 -26.02 23.32 9.81
CA THR A 130 -25.12 24.46 10.02
C THR A 130 -23.66 23.98 10.00
N ASN A 131 -22.77 24.77 9.37
CA ASN A 131 -21.33 24.48 9.19
C ASN A 131 -20.50 24.38 10.50
N ALA A 132 -21.14 24.18 11.64
CA ALA A 132 -20.48 23.85 12.88
C ALA A 132 -20.06 22.37 12.83
N ILE A 133 -18.78 22.09 13.05
CA ILE A 133 -18.28 20.73 13.19
C ILE A 133 -18.97 20.12 14.43
N PRO A 134 -19.82 19.08 14.29
CA PRO A 134 -20.51 18.50 15.42
C PRO A 134 -19.47 17.87 16.35
N THR A 135 -19.29 18.45 17.53
CA THR A 135 -18.48 17.85 18.59
C THR A 135 -19.28 16.74 19.26
N HIS A 136 -18.84 15.49 19.12
CA HIS A 136 -19.46 14.37 19.80
C HIS A 136 -19.04 14.31 21.27
N ASN A 137 -19.99 14.00 22.16
CA ASN A 137 -19.73 13.76 23.57
C ASN A 137 -19.14 12.34 23.76
N LEU A 138 -17.92 12.25 24.29
CA LEU A 138 -17.30 10.95 24.61
C LEU A 138 -17.80 10.46 25.98
N GLN A 139 -18.27 9.22 26.07
CA GLN A 139 -18.70 8.61 27.34
C GLN A 139 -17.68 7.55 27.80
N LEU A 140 -17.22 7.65 29.04
CA LEU A 140 -16.40 6.62 29.69
C LEU A 140 -17.30 5.55 30.33
N PHE A 141 -17.02 4.29 30.00
CA PHE A 141 -17.66 3.11 30.58
C PHE A 141 -16.65 2.32 31.43
N PRO A 142 -17.10 1.70 32.53
CA PRO A 142 -16.29 0.70 33.23
C PRO A 142 -16.05 -0.52 32.33
N ALA A 143 -14.99 -1.26 32.63
CA ALA A 143 -14.67 -2.50 31.93
C ALA A 143 -15.85 -3.49 31.98
N PRO A 144 -16.26 -4.10 30.85
CA PRO A 144 -17.14 -5.25 30.90
C PRO A 144 -16.40 -6.40 31.61
N ASP A 145 -17.10 -7.11 32.50
CA ASP A 145 -16.57 -8.33 33.11
C ASP A 145 -16.26 -9.35 32.00
N VAL A 146 -14.99 -9.73 31.89
CA VAL A 146 -14.44 -10.58 30.82
C VAL A 146 -14.99 -12.02 30.87
N SER A 147 -15.80 -12.35 31.88
CA SER A 147 -16.38 -13.68 32.11
C SER A 147 -17.66 -14.00 31.33
N GLN A 148 -18.20 -13.10 30.49
CA GLN A 148 -19.51 -13.33 29.84
C GLN A 148 -19.56 -13.32 28.30
N SER A 149 -18.44 -13.34 27.56
CA SER A 149 -18.52 -13.33 26.09
C SER A 149 -17.53 -14.29 25.41
N LEU A 150 -17.91 -15.57 25.35
CA LEU A 150 -17.44 -16.48 24.31
C LEU A 150 -18.66 -16.88 23.46
N PRO A 151 -18.67 -16.61 22.15
CA PRO A 151 -19.72 -17.13 21.28
C PRO A 151 -19.60 -18.65 21.17
N PRO A 152 -20.73 -19.39 21.07
CA PRO A 152 -20.70 -20.83 20.89
C PRO A 152 -19.98 -21.21 19.59
N SER A 153 -19.15 -22.25 19.68
CA SER A 153 -18.42 -22.84 18.54
C SER A 153 -19.40 -23.29 17.45
N PRO A 154 -19.11 -23.02 16.16
CA PRO A 154 -19.94 -23.53 15.07
C PRO A 154 -19.75 -25.04 14.89
N ASP A 155 -20.86 -25.76 14.77
CA ASP A 155 -20.91 -27.21 14.51
C ASP A 155 -20.30 -27.55 13.13
N PRO A 156 -19.45 -28.59 13.04
CA PRO A 156 -18.87 -29.04 11.78
C PRO A 156 -19.77 -30.09 11.14
N GLY A 157 -20.63 -29.69 10.22
CA GLY A 157 -21.28 -30.67 9.36
C GLY A 157 -22.36 -30.09 8.47
N TYR A 158 -22.01 -29.71 7.24
CA TYR A 158 -22.86 -29.84 6.06
C TYR A 158 -22.01 -29.57 4.81
N LEU A 159 -21.46 -30.63 4.22
CA LEU A 159 -20.96 -30.64 2.84
C LEU A 159 -22.09 -31.21 1.97
N GLY A 160 -22.72 -30.35 1.17
CA GLY A 160 -23.62 -30.75 0.09
C GLY A 160 -22.95 -30.42 -1.26
N PRO A 161 -22.82 -31.39 -2.19
CA PRO A 161 -22.36 -31.12 -3.54
C PRO A 161 -23.57 -30.80 -4.43
N ASN A 162 -23.50 -29.68 -5.16
CA ASN A 162 -24.06 -29.49 -6.51
C ASN A 162 -24.17 -28.00 -6.80
N MET A 163 -23.62 -27.57 -7.93
CA MET A 163 -24.22 -26.66 -8.92
C MET A 163 -23.14 -26.22 -9.93
N LEU A 164 -22.94 -27.06 -10.95
CA LEU A 164 -22.46 -26.62 -12.26
C LEU A 164 -23.69 -26.15 -13.04
N GLY A 165 -23.71 -24.87 -13.41
CA GLY A 165 -24.79 -24.26 -14.18
C GLY A 165 -24.39 -22.90 -14.70
N LEU A 166 -23.44 -22.87 -15.65
CA LEU A 166 -23.12 -21.67 -16.42
C LEU A 166 -24.14 -21.51 -17.55
N SER A 167 -25.09 -20.60 -17.36
CA SER A 167 -25.90 -20.03 -18.45
C SER A 167 -25.43 -18.59 -18.65
N MET A 168 -24.86 -18.30 -19.82
CA MET A 168 -24.53 -16.95 -20.25
C MET A 168 -25.74 -16.36 -20.97
N THR A 169 -26.36 -15.35 -20.36
CA THR A 169 -27.27 -14.44 -21.06
C THR A 169 -26.55 -13.12 -21.33
N SER A 170 -26.53 -12.78 -22.61
CA SER A 170 -26.09 -11.51 -23.19
C SER A 170 -26.99 -10.37 -22.73
N ALA A 171 -26.41 -9.30 -22.18
CA ALA A 171 -27.09 -8.04 -21.95
C ALA A 171 -26.36 -6.90 -22.66
N SER A 172 -27.03 -6.36 -23.67
CA SER A 172 -26.77 -5.07 -24.31
C SER A 172 -27.37 -3.94 -23.46
N THR A 173 -26.60 -2.89 -23.15
CA THR A 173 -27.14 -1.57 -22.76
C THR A 173 -26.00 -0.55 -22.88
N SER A 174 -26.05 0.29 -23.92
CA SER A 174 -26.57 1.66 -23.90
C SER A 174 -25.68 2.66 -23.15
N SER A 175 -25.17 3.59 -23.95
CA SER A 175 -24.46 4.81 -23.65
C SER A 175 -25.15 5.74 -22.64
N GLY A 176 -24.34 6.40 -21.81
CA GLY A 176 -24.68 7.69 -21.23
C GLY A 176 -24.30 7.82 -19.76
N SER A 177 -23.18 8.49 -19.47
CA SER A 177 -22.98 9.19 -18.20
C SER A 177 -21.69 10.02 -18.26
N SER A 178 -21.87 11.33 -18.28
CA SER A 178 -20.87 12.37 -18.13
C SER A 178 -20.40 12.44 -16.67
N THR A 179 -19.08 12.44 -16.46
CA THR A 179 -18.49 12.85 -15.18
C THR A 179 -17.32 13.83 -15.38
N PRO A 180 -17.08 14.74 -14.41
CA PRO A 180 -16.30 15.93 -14.63
C PRO A 180 -14.80 15.71 -14.40
N ARG A 181 -14.04 16.40 -15.24
CA ARG A 181 -12.59 16.57 -15.32
C ARG A 181 -12.01 16.97 -13.94
N ARG A 182 -11.16 16.13 -13.35
CA ARG A 182 -10.27 16.50 -12.23
C ARG A 182 -8.87 16.75 -12.79
N SER A 183 -8.40 18.00 -12.67
CA SER A 183 -7.04 18.43 -12.98
C SER A 183 -6.06 17.73 -12.05
N TYR A 184 -5.04 17.09 -12.61
CA TYR A 184 -3.82 16.70 -11.90
C TYR A 184 -2.70 17.54 -12.48
N ASP A 185 -2.42 18.67 -11.83
CA ASP A 185 -1.16 19.38 -11.96
C ASP A 185 -0.42 19.17 -10.64
N ASP A 186 0.83 18.70 -10.74
CA ASP A 186 1.93 18.73 -9.76
C ASP A 186 2.66 17.39 -9.61
N ILE A 187 3.48 17.05 -10.61
CA ILE A 187 4.66 16.19 -10.44
C ILE A 187 5.78 16.74 -11.32
N PHE A 188 6.74 17.45 -10.72
CA PHE A 188 8.19 17.35 -10.98
C PHE A 188 8.92 18.43 -10.18
N GLU A 189 9.70 18.03 -9.17
CA GLU A 189 10.90 18.77 -8.73
C GLU A 189 11.82 17.77 -7.97
N PRO A 190 13.15 17.84 -8.16
CA PRO A 190 14.04 16.73 -7.93
C PRO A 190 14.74 16.75 -6.58
N LEU A 191 15.17 15.55 -6.18
CA LEU A 191 16.01 15.27 -5.02
C LEU A 191 17.40 15.91 -5.19
N LEU A 192 17.77 16.79 -4.26
CA LEU A 192 19.17 17.03 -3.93
C LEU A 192 19.41 16.83 -2.43
N SER A 193 20.19 15.79 -2.15
CA SER A 193 20.88 15.54 -0.89
C SER A 193 21.91 16.61 -0.61
N SER A 194 22.05 17.02 0.65
CA SER A 194 23.37 17.26 1.24
C SER A 194 23.38 17.08 2.75
N SER A 195 24.25 16.14 3.12
CA SER A 195 24.71 15.72 4.43
C SER A 195 25.18 16.89 5.31
N SER A 196 24.97 16.78 6.62
CA SER A 196 25.96 17.03 7.67
C SER A 196 25.35 16.88 9.06
N SER A 197 25.76 15.87 9.82
CA SER A 197 26.04 16.03 11.25
C SER A 197 26.79 14.81 11.80
N LEU A 198 28.00 15.10 12.25
CA LEU A 198 28.90 14.24 13.01
C LEU A 198 28.62 14.44 14.51
N LEU A 199 28.88 13.38 15.28
CA LEU A 199 29.16 13.30 16.74
C LEU A 199 27.98 13.13 17.74
N THR A 200 27.79 11.85 18.14
CA THR A 200 27.69 11.24 19.51
C THR A 200 26.78 11.86 20.60
N PRO A 201 26.06 11.07 21.43
CA PRO A 201 26.70 10.16 22.40
C PRO A 201 26.01 8.80 22.69
N LEU A 202 26.76 7.95 23.39
CA LEU A 202 26.43 6.63 23.94
C LEU A 202 24.93 6.37 24.22
N THR A 203 24.31 5.59 23.33
CA THR A 203 22.98 5.02 23.52
C THR A 203 23.09 3.75 24.37
N VAL A 204 22.54 3.81 25.57
CA VAL A 204 22.29 2.64 26.43
C VAL A 204 21.40 1.64 25.66
N PRO A 205 21.73 0.33 25.62
CA PRO A 205 20.93 -0.65 24.90
C PRO A 205 19.57 -0.77 25.58
N SER A 206 18.56 -0.14 24.99
CA SER A 206 17.16 -0.35 25.37
C SER A 206 16.77 -1.78 24.99
N PRO A 207 16.29 -2.61 25.92
CA PRO A 207 15.71 -3.91 25.61
C PRO A 207 14.34 -3.68 24.95
N LEU A 208 14.37 -3.28 23.68
CA LEU A 208 13.17 -3.27 22.85
C LEU A 208 12.66 -4.71 22.76
N PRO A 209 11.33 -4.93 22.80
CA PRO A 209 10.76 -6.23 22.53
C PRO A 209 11.23 -6.66 21.16
N GLN A 210 12.14 -7.64 21.14
CA GLN A 210 12.61 -8.29 19.95
C GLN A 210 11.36 -8.92 19.34
N HIS A 211 10.83 -8.29 18.28
CA HIS A 211 9.82 -8.91 17.45
C HIS A 211 10.53 -10.13 16.88
N TYR A 212 10.26 -11.28 17.47
CA TYR A 212 10.68 -12.54 16.92
C TYR A 212 9.81 -12.71 15.69
N ASP A 213 10.30 -12.21 14.55
CA ASP A 213 9.88 -12.78 13.28
C ASP A 213 10.17 -14.26 13.43
N ILE A 214 9.12 -15.05 13.63
CA ILE A 214 9.22 -16.50 13.56
C ILE A 214 9.75 -16.73 12.14
N ASP A 215 11.04 -17.06 12.04
CA ASP A 215 11.71 -17.45 10.82
C ASP A 215 11.03 -18.72 10.31
N GLN A 216 9.85 -18.57 9.71
CA GLN A 216 9.28 -19.62 8.91
C GLN A 216 10.26 -19.83 7.76
N PRO A 217 10.76 -21.07 7.57
CA PRO A 217 11.72 -21.33 6.52
C PRO A 217 11.15 -20.78 5.20
N LEU A 218 11.86 -19.78 4.65
CA LEU A 218 11.47 -19.10 3.42
C LEU A 218 11.20 -20.18 2.38
N PRO A 219 10.02 -20.20 1.73
CA PRO A 219 9.70 -21.19 0.73
C PRO A 219 10.83 -21.25 -0.30
N GLU A 220 11.41 -22.44 -0.53
CA GLU A 220 12.47 -22.59 -1.50
C GLU A 220 11.91 -22.30 -2.90
N PHE A 221 12.32 -21.18 -3.49
CA PHE A 221 11.91 -20.79 -4.84
C PHE A 221 12.79 -21.49 -5.88
N ASN A 222 12.14 -22.18 -6.82
CA ASN A 222 12.79 -22.69 -8.02
C ASN A 222 13.32 -21.51 -8.88
N PHE A 223 14.33 -21.74 -9.73
CA PHE A 223 14.94 -20.71 -10.56
C PHE A 223 13.93 -19.96 -11.44
N ALA A 224 12.95 -20.67 -12.02
CA ALA A 224 11.87 -20.06 -12.79
C ALA A 224 11.00 -19.14 -11.93
N GLU A 225 10.69 -19.54 -10.69
CA GLU A 225 9.97 -18.70 -9.74
C GLU A 225 10.80 -17.49 -9.32
N ARG A 226 12.12 -17.61 -9.22
CA ARG A 226 13.02 -16.47 -8.94
C ARG A 226 13.02 -15.45 -10.08
N LEU A 227 13.07 -15.91 -11.33
CA LEU A 227 12.94 -15.03 -12.48
C LEU A 227 11.58 -14.33 -12.49
N ILE A 228 10.49 -15.09 -12.35
CA ILE A 228 9.14 -14.52 -12.39
C ILE A 228 8.88 -13.60 -11.19
N SER A 229 9.36 -13.93 -10.00
CA SER A 229 9.27 -13.03 -8.83
C SER A 229 10.09 -11.75 -8.99
N SER A 230 11.13 -11.74 -9.84
CA SER A 230 11.87 -10.51 -10.15
C SER A 230 11.12 -9.58 -11.12
N PHE A 231 10.31 -10.15 -12.02
CA PHE A 231 9.60 -9.41 -13.06
C PHE A 231 8.11 -9.17 -12.75
N THR A 232 7.54 -9.89 -11.79
CA THR A 232 6.09 -9.92 -11.55
C THR A 232 5.76 -9.85 -10.06
N ILE A 233 4.48 -9.60 -9.74
CA ILE A 233 3.96 -9.56 -8.38
C ILE A 233 3.80 -10.95 -7.73
N TYR A 234 4.29 -12.01 -8.39
CA TYR A 234 4.18 -13.40 -7.94
C TYR A 234 4.67 -13.61 -6.49
N ARG A 235 5.75 -12.93 -6.08
CA ARG A 235 6.27 -13.06 -4.72
C ARG A 235 5.29 -12.51 -3.68
N GLU A 236 4.68 -11.36 -3.96
CA GLU A 236 3.73 -10.74 -3.04
C GLU A 236 2.47 -11.61 -2.92
N LEU A 237 1.98 -12.16 -4.04
CA LEU A 237 0.82 -13.06 -4.05
C LEU A 237 1.10 -14.38 -3.32
N LYS A 238 2.29 -14.98 -3.48
CA LYS A 238 2.65 -16.25 -2.81
C LYS A 238 2.86 -16.09 -1.31
N CYS A 239 3.31 -14.91 -0.86
CA CYS A 239 3.54 -14.62 0.57
C CYS A 239 2.31 -14.03 1.28
N ALA A 240 1.29 -13.57 0.56
CA ALA A 240 0.08 -13.00 1.12
C ALA A 240 -0.70 -14.04 1.93
N LYS A 241 -0.88 -13.78 3.23
CA LYS A 241 -1.66 -14.63 4.14
C LYS A 241 -3.02 -14.03 4.46
N PHE A 242 -3.12 -12.71 4.44
CA PHE A 242 -4.33 -11.97 4.77
C PHE A 242 -4.89 -11.26 3.54
N GLU A 243 -6.20 -11.04 3.53
CA GLU A 243 -6.91 -10.40 2.42
C GLU A 243 -6.37 -9.00 2.10
N ASN A 244 -5.93 -8.25 3.11
CA ASN A 244 -5.30 -6.94 2.95
C ASN A 244 -4.01 -6.99 2.11
N ASP A 245 -3.23 -8.08 2.20
CA ASP A 245 -1.99 -8.23 1.44
C ASP A 245 -2.29 -8.43 -0.05
N PHE A 246 -3.34 -9.22 -0.35
CA PHE A 246 -3.83 -9.42 -1.72
C PHE A 246 -4.36 -8.12 -2.30
N GLU A 247 -5.20 -7.39 -1.55
CA GLU A 247 -5.77 -6.13 -2.01
C GLU A 247 -4.68 -5.10 -2.35
N ASN A 248 -3.65 -5.00 -1.51
CA ASN A 248 -2.50 -4.16 -1.78
C ASN A 248 -1.75 -4.59 -3.06
N ALA A 249 -1.49 -5.89 -3.22
CA ALA A 249 -0.83 -6.41 -4.42
C ALA A 249 -1.65 -6.12 -5.70
N PHE A 250 -2.95 -6.40 -5.70
CA PHE A 250 -3.83 -6.12 -6.83
C PHE A 250 -3.95 -4.63 -7.13
N SER A 251 -3.97 -3.77 -6.11
CA SER A 251 -4.06 -2.32 -6.31
C SER A 251 -2.84 -1.78 -7.08
N LYS A 252 -1.62 -2.23 -6.72
CA LYS A 252 -0.40 -1.90 -7.45
C LYS A 252 -0.46 -2.41 -8.88
N GLN A 253 -0.90 -3.66 -9.07
CA GLN A 253 -0.97 -4.27 -10.39
C GLN A 253 -1.97 -3.55 -11.31
N GLN A 254 -3.10 -3.06 -10.77
CA GLN A 254 -4.06 -2.24 -11.51
C GLN A 254 -3.52 -0.85 -11.87
N GLU A 255 -2.72 -0.26 -10.98
CA GLU A 255 -2.03 1.00 -11.25
C GLU A 255 -1.08 0.82 -12.45
N GLU A 256 -0.26 -0.23 -12.42
CA GLU A 256 0.64 -0.58 -13.53
C GLU A 256 -0.10 -0.78 -14.85
N TRP A 257 -1.21 -1.54 -14.85
CA TRP A 257 -2.03 -1.75 -16.05
C TRP A 257 -2.57 -0.44 -16.59
N THR A 258 -3.09 0.42 -15.71
CA THR A 258 -3.61 1.74 -16.13
C THR A 258 -2.53 2.58 -16.80
N TYR A 259 -1.30 2.59 -16.28
CA TYR A 259 -0.18 3.27 -16.94
C TYR A 259 0.14 2.64 -18.29
N VAL A 260 0.19 1.30 -18.38
CA VAL A 260 0.46 0.57 -19.62
C VAL A 260 -0.61 0.84 -20.68
N ALA A 261 -1.90 0.86 -20.31
CA ALA A 261 -3.01 1.23 -21.19
C ALA A 261 -2.82 2.63 -21.79
N VAL A 262 -2.46 3.62 -20.97
CA VAL A 262 -2.25 5.00 -21.43
C VAL A 262 -1.08 5.07 -22.42
N LEU A 263 0.02 4.37 -22.14
CA LEU A 263 1.17 4.31 -23.05
C LEU A 263 0.84 3.59 -24.36
N LEU A 264 0.10 2.49 -24.31
CA LEU A 264 -0.36 1.78 -25.51
C LEU A 264 -1.30 2.65 -26.35
N LEU A 265 -2.21 3.40 -25.72
CA LEU A 265 -3.08 4.35 -26.41
C LEU A 265 -2.28 5.45 -27.11
N ALA A 266 -1.24 5.97 -26.45
CA ALA A 266 -0.33 6.94 -27.06
C ALA A 266 0.40 6.35 -28.27
N LEU A 267 0.88 5.10 -28.20
CA LEU A 267 1.50 4.42 -29.34
C LEU A 267 0.52 4.21 -30.49
N ILE A 268 -0.74 3.85 -30.22
CA ILE A 268 -1.78 3.74 -31.25
C ILE A 268 -1.98 5.09 -31.95
N ALA A 269 -2.05 6.18 -31.19
CA ALA A 269 -2.17 7.53 -31.74
C ALA A 269 -0.98 7.88 -32.65
N VAL A 270 0.25 7.58 -32.23
CA VAL A 270 1.46 7.79 -33.05
C VAL A 270 1.42 6.94 -34.32
N ASN A 271 1.11 5.65 -34.23
CA ASN A 271 0.98 4.76 -35.39
C ASN A 271 -0.09 5.28 -36.37
N THR A 272 -1.21 5.79 -35.85
CA THR A 272 -2.30 6.37 -36.65
C THR A 272 -1.85 7.64 -37.36
N ALA A 273 -1.11 8.52 -36.69
CA ALA A 273 -0.54 9.72 -37.29
C ALA A 273 0.45 9.37 -38.42
N VAL A 274 1.28 8.33 -38.23
CA VAL A 274 2.20 7.84 -39.27
C VAL A 274 1.42 7.31 -40.49
N PHE A 275 0.32 6.59 -40.30
CA PHE A 275 -0.53 6.15 -41.41
C PHE A 275 -1.31 7.28 -42.09
N ALA A 276 -1.59 8.37 -41.38
CA ALA A 276 -2.27 9.53 -41.95
C ALA A 276 -1.37 10.35 -42.88
N VAL A 277 -0.04 10.17 -42.83
CA VAL A 277 0.89 10.84 -43.75
C VAL A 277 0.65 10.31 -45.17
N THR A 278 0.16 11.19 -46.04
CA THR A 278 -0.18 10.88 -47.43
C THR A 278 1.05 10.41 -48.22
N PRO A 279 0.92 9.41 -49.11
CA PRO A 279 2.02 8.91 -49.93
C PRO A 279 2.64 9.94 -50.88
N ASP A 280 1.95 11.06 -51.12
CA ASP A 280 2.46 12.19 -51.91
C ASP A 280 3.37 13.14 -51.11
N SER A 281 3.57 12.86 -49.81
CA SER A 281 4.57 13.58 -49.03
C SER A 281 5.98 13.32 -49.55
N GLU A 282 6.87 14.30 -49.40
CA GLU A 282 8.26 14.28 -49.87
C GLU A 282 9.08 13.08 -49.33
N PHE A 283 8.58 12.41 -48.29
CA PHE A 283 9.16 11.22 -47.71
C PHE A 283 8.58 9.95 -48.33
N LYS A 284 9.30 9.34 -49.28
CA LYS A 284 8.99 8.00 -49.80
C LYS A 284 9.15 6.95 -48.70
N VAL A 285 8.05 6.63 -48.01
CA VAL A 285 8.02 5.56 -47.00
C VAL A 285 8.24 4.21 -47.69
N THR A 286 9.34 3.54 -47.37
CA THR A 286 9.69 2.23 -47.92
C THR A 286 8.73 1.13 -47.46
N SER A 287 8.60 0.06 -48.23
CA SER A 287 7.74 -1.10 -47.86
C SER A 287 8.12 -1.68 -46.50
N TYR A 288 9.41 -1.70 -46.17
CA TYR A 288 9.91 -2.15 -44.87
C TYR A 288 9.44 -1.24 -43.72
N ALA A 289 9.51 0.08 -43.91
CA ALA A 289 9.04 1.04 -42.91
C ALA A 289 7.53 0.88 -42.62
N ARG A 290 6.72 0.69 -43.68
CA ARG A 290 5.27 0.41 -43.52
C ARG A 290 5.01 -0.88 -42.74
N LEU A 291 5.78 -1.94 -43.01
CA LEU A 291 5.66 -3.21 -42.30
C LEU A 291 5.99 -3.06 -40.81
N THR A 292 7.05 -2.32 -40.47
CA THR A 292 7.43 -2.08 -39.06
C THR A 292 6.38 -1.29 -38.28
N VAL A 293 5.75 -0.29 -38.90
CA VAL A 293 4.66 0.49 -38.28
C VAL A 293 3.41 -0.36 -38.14
N ALA A 294 3.08 -1.18 -39.14
CA ALA A 294 1.94 -2.10 -39.07
C ALA A 294 2.13 -3.13 -37.94
N ALA A 295 3.32 -3.72 -37.81
CA ALA A 295 3.65 -4.64 -36.72
C ALA A 295 3.54 -3.95 -35.34
N SER A 296 4.05 -2.71 -35.21
CA SER A 296 3.88 -1.89 -34.01
C SER A 296 2.39 -1.66 -33.70
N ALA A 297 1.59 -1.26 -34.69
CA ALA A 297 0.17 -0.98 -34.51
C ALA A 297 -0.63 -2.21 -34.05
N ILE A 298 -0.40 -3.37 -34.66
CA ILE A 298 -1.03 -4.64 -34.27
C ILE A 298 -0.64 -5.02 -32.85
N SER A 299 0.66 -4.92 -32.52
CA SER A 299 1.16 -5.26 -31.18
C SER A 299 0.59 -4.32 -30.11
N SER A 300 0.52 -3.01 -30.39
CA SER A 300 -0.13 -2.03 -29.52
C SER A 300 -1.62 -2.31 -29.31
N GLY A 301 -2.35 -2.60 -30.39
CA GLY A 301 -3.78 -2.90 -30.33
C GLY A 301 -4.09 -4.17 -29.53
N LEU A 302 -3.32 -5.24 -29.72
CA LEU A 302 -3.44 -6.47 -28.94
C LEU A 302 -3.13 -6.23 -27.46
N GLY A 303 -2.06 -5.48 -27.17
CA GLY A 303 -1.72 -5.09 -25.81
C GLY A 303 -2.86 -4.34 -25.11
N LEU A 304 -3.47 -3.37 -25.79
CA LEU A 304 -4.55 -2.56 -25.24
C LEU A 304 -5.83 -3.40 -25.04
N GLY A 305 -6.13 -4.32 -25.96
CA GLY A 305 -7.23 -5.27 -25.82
C GLY A 305 -7.05 -6.18 -24.61
N CYS A 306 -5.84 -6.73 -24.41
CA CYS A 306 -5.50 -7.52 -23.22
C CYS A 306 -5.64 -6.69 -21.95
N ASP A 307 -5.13 -5.47 -21.93
CA ASP A 307 -5.16 -4.58 -20.76
C ASP A 307 -6.60 -4.22 -20.38
N PHE A 308 -7.44 -3.84 -21.35
CA PHE A 308 -8.86 -3.56 -21.13
C PHE A 308 -9.59 -4.80 -20.59
N TRP A 309 -9.29 -5.99 -21.12
CA TRP A 309 -9.83 -7.25 -20.60
C TRP A 309 -9.45 -7.47 -19.13
N PHE A 310 -8.18 -7.29 -18.76
CA PHE A 310 -7.71 -7.42 -17.37
C PHE A 310 -8.34 -6.35 -16.46
N ILE A 311 -8.31 -5.08 -16.84
CA ILE A 311 -8.92 -4.01 -16.03
C ILE A 311 -10.40 -4.28 -15.81
N SER A 312 -11.15 -4.60 -16.87
CA SER A 312 -12.58 -4.92 -16.77
C SER A 312 -12.83 -6.12 -15.87
N ARG A 313 -12.03 -7.18 -16.00
CA ARG A 313 -12.21 -8.41 -15.23
C ARG A 313 -11.93 -8.23 -13.74
N TYR A 314 -10.87 -7.48 -13.39
CA TYR A 314 -10.34 -7.42 -12.03
C TYR A 314 -10.81 -6.20 -11.24
N ARG A 315 -11.16 -5.08 -11.89
CA ARG A 315 -11.59 -3.85 -11.19
C ARG A 315 -12.99 -3.96 -10.55
N PHE A 316 -13.89 -4.74 -11.13
CA PHE A 316 -15.28 -4.85 -10.68
C PHE A 316 -15.54 -6.07 -9.77
N SER A 317 -14.50 -6.79 -9.37
CA SER A 317 -14.65 -8.04 -8.62
C SER A 317 -14.29 -7.83 -7.13
N PRO A 318 -15.06 -8.40 -6.19
CA PRO A 318 -14.70 -8.37 -4.77
C PRO A 318 -13.43 -9.18 -4.51
N THR A 319 -12.66 -8.78 -3.51
CA THR A 319 -11.34 -9.35 -3.13
C THR A 319 -11.36 -10.87 -2.97
N SER A 320 -12.38 -11.42 -2.32
CA SER A 320 -12.54 -12.89 -2.16
C SER A 320 -12.63 -13.62 -3.51
N THR A 321 -13.33 -13.04 -4.47
CA THR A 321 -13.47 -13.60 -5.82
C THR A 321 -12.20 -13.38 -6.64
N LEU A 322 -11.44 -12.31 -6.38
CA LEU A 322 -10.16 -12.05 -7.02
C LEU A 322 -9.14 -13.12 -6.65
N THR A 323 -9.00 -13.44 -5.37
CA THR A 323 -8.07 -14.47 -4.89
C THR A 323 -8.39 -15.83 -5.51
N GLN A 324 -9.68 -16.19 -5.59
CA GLN A 324 -10.08 -17.45 -6.22
C GLN A 324 -9.80 -17.46 -7.74
N ARG A 325 -9.92 -16.32 -8.42
CA ARG A 325 -9.68 -16.20 -9.87
C ARG A 325 -8.23 -16.08 -10.26
N SER A 326 -7.36 -15.61 -9.36
CA SER A 326 -5.91 -15.60 -9.60
C SER A 326 -5.26 -16.97 -9.47
N LEU A 327 -5.98 -17.95 -8.90
CA LEU A 327 -5.55 -19.34 -8.91
C LEU A 327 -5.68 -19.91 -10.33
N ASP A 328 -4.57 -20.43 -10.83
CA ASP A 328 -4.52 -21.15 -12.09
C ASP A 328 -5.01 -22.60 -11.94
N LEU A 329 -5.06 -23.34 -13.05
CA LEU A 329 -5.53 -24.73 -13.10
C LEU A 329 -4.78 -25.66 -12.14
N PHE A 330 -3.56 -25.30 -11.73
CA PHE A 330 -2.73 -26.06 -10.81
C PHE A 330 -2.86 -25.58 -9.36
N GLY A 331 -3.75 -24.64 -9.07
CA GLY A 331 -3.87 -24.01 -7.76
C GLY A 331 -2.69 -23.11 -7.40
N THR A 332 -1.88 -22.71 -8.37
CA THR A 332 -0.77 -21.77 -8.20
C THR A 332 -1.18 -20.38 -8.73
N HIS A 333 -0.34 -19.37 -8.51
CA HIS A 333 -0.60 -18.00 -9.03
C HIS A 333 0.32 -17.68 -10.23
N PHE A 334 0.91 -18.71 -10.82
CA PHE A 334 2.00 -18.58 -11.78
C PHE A 334 1.48 -18.05 -13.11
N PHE A 335 0.46 -18.71 -13.68
CA PHE A 335 -0.09 -18.31 -14.99
C PHE A 335 -0.77 -16.94 -14.91
N PHE A 336 -1.40 -16.63 -13.78
CA PHE A 336 -1.95 -15.30 -13.54
C PHE A 336 -0.84 -14.24 -13.53
N ALA A 337 0.21 -14.42 -12.73
CA ALA A 337 1.31 -13.46 -12.65
C ALA A 337 2.03 -13.26 -13.99
N PHE A 338 2.19 -14.32 -14.79
CA PHE A 338 2.76 -14.25 -16.13
C PHE A 338 1.83 -13.53 -17.11
N SER A 339 0.56 -13.92 -17.17
CA SER A 339 -0.41 -13.32 -18.10
C SER A 339 -0.70 -11.85 -17.80
N ALA A 340 -0.66 -11.46 -16.52
CA ALA A 340 -0.76 -10.06 -16.08
C ALA A 340 0.32 -9.13 -16.69
N ARG A 341 1.44 -9.68 -17.17
CA ARG A 341 2.52 -8.90 -17.81
C ARG A 341 2.47 -8.89 -19.33
N ILE A 342 1.56 -9.64 -19.96
CA ILE A 342 1.41 -9.66 -21.42
C ILE A 342 1.22 -8.24 -22.00
N PRO A 343 0.37 -7.36 -21.43
CA PRO A 343 0.24 -5.99 -21.94
C PRO A 343 1.55 -5.21 -21.95
N MET A 344 2.38 -5.36 -20.90
CA MET A 344 3.69 -4.73 -20.81
C MET A 344 4.68 -5.30 -21.83
N LEU A 345 4.65 -6.61 -22.10
CA LEU A 345 5.45 -7.22 -23.17
C LEU A 345 5.02 -6.71 -24.55
N CYS A 346 3.71 -6.58 -24.80
CA CYS A 346 3.20 -5.97 -26.02
C CYS A 346 3.65 -4.51 -26.17
N LEU A 347 3.65 -3.74 -25.08
CA LEU A 347 4.17 -2.37 -25.07
C LEU A 347 5.65 -2.31 -25.48
N VAL A 348 6.49 -3.17 -24.91
CA VAL A 348 7.93 -3.24 -25.25
C VAL A 348 8.12 -3.65 -26.71
N VAL A 349 7.46 -4.71 -27.17
CA VAL A 349 7.56 -5.18 -28.56
C VAL A 349 7.10 -4.10 -29.54
N SER A 350 5.96 -3.45 -29.28
CA SER A 350 5.47 -2.36 -30.12
C SER A 350 6.43 -1.17 -30.12
N SER A 351 6.99 -0.78 -28.96
CA SER A 351 7.98 0.28 -28.87
C SER A 351 9.25 -0.05 -29.65
N MET A 352 9.73 -1.30 -29.62
CA MET A 352 10.87 -1.74 -30.41
C MET A 352 10.60 -1.64 -31.92
N TRP A 353 9.41 -2.07 -32.38
CA TRP A 353 9.03 -1.92 -33.79
C TRP A 353 8.91 -0.46 -34.22
N LEU A 354 8.33 0.40 -33.38
CA LEU A 354 8.24 1.84 -33.65
C LEU A 354 9.62 2.49 -33.68
N LEU A 355 10.52 2.12 -32.77
CA LEU A 355 11.90 2.60 -32.76
C LEU A 355 12.65 2.15 -34.01
N ALA A 356 12.46 0.90 -34.46
CA ALA A 356 13.01 0.40 -35.71
C ALA A 356 12.49 1.21 -36.91
N PHE A 357 11.18 1.50 -36.96
CA PHE A 357 10.61 2.38 -37.99
C PHE A 357 11.28 3.77 -37.99
N LEU A 358 11.36 4.41 -36.82
CA LEU A 358 11.99 5.73 -36.69
C LEU A 358 13.47 5.70 -37.11
N GLY A 359 14.20 4.64 -36.76
CA GLY A 359 15.58 4.42 -37.18
C GLY A 359 15.71 4.28 -38.70
N ILE A 360 14.84 3.50 -39.34
CA ILE A 360 14.81 3.35 -40.80
C ILE A 360 14.50 4.70 -41.48
N MET A 361 13.47 5.41 -41.01
CA MET A 361 13.08 6.70 -41.59
C MET A 361 14.18 7.75 -41.42
N ALA A 362 14.78 7.84 -40.23
CA ALA A 362 15.88 8.76 -39.98
C ALA A 362 17.10 8.43 -40.85
N TYR A 363 17.41 7.14 -41.04
CA TYR A 363 18.52 6.70 -41.89
C TYR A 363 18.30 7.07 -43.36
N VAL A 364 17.06 6.97 -43.85
CA VAL A 364 16.70 7.39 -45.21
C VAL A 364 16.85 8.91 -45.39
N VAL A 365 16.55 9.71 -44.37
CA VAL A 365 16.70 11.18 -44.41
C VAL A 365 18.17 11.60 -44.32
N SER A 366 18.94 11.03 -43.38
CA SER A 366 20.37 11.31 -43.22
C SER A 366 21.10 10.18 -42.50
N SER A 367 21.68 9.26 -43.26
CA SER A 367 22.45 8.13 -42.72
C SER A 367 23.65 8.58 -41.87
N ASN A 368 24.33 9.66 -42.29
CA ASN A 368 25.51 10.18 -41.59
C ASN A 368 25.16 10.69 -40.19
N ILE A 369 24.10 11.49 -40.04
CA ILE A 369 23.70 12.06 -38.74
C ILE A 369 23.25 10.93 -37.81
N VAL A 370 22.43 10.00 -38.31
CA VAL A 370 21.92 8.88 -37.50
C VAL A 370 23.04 7.98 -37.01
N LEU A 371 24.03 7.67 -37.84
CA LEU A 371 25.19 6.88 -37.41
C LEU A 371 26.01 7.59 -36.36
N VAL A 372 26.31 8.89 -36.54
CA VAL A 372 27.10 9.66 -35.57
C VAL A 372 26.37 9.73 -34.23
N VAL A 373 25.10 10.16 -34.23
CA VAL A 373 24.30 10.25 -32.99
C VAL A 373 24.12 8.88 -32.35
N GLY A 374 23.84 7.84 -33.14
CA GLY A 374 23.69 6.47 -32.67
C GLY A 374 24.96 5.92 -32.01
N ILE A 375 26.14 6.20 -32.57
CA ILE A 375 27.44 5.85 -31.98
C ILE A 375 27.63 6.59 -30.66
N PHE A 376 27.34 7.90 -30.59
CA PHE A 376 27.48 8.67 -29.35
C PHE A 376 26.56 8.15 -28.24
N VAL A 377 25.28 7.91 -28.55
CA VAL A 377 24.31 7.38 -27.57
C VAL A 377 24.68 5.95 -27.16
N GLY A 378 25.06 5.09 -28.11
CA GLY A 378 25.49 3.72 -27.84
C GLY A 378 26.77 3.66 -27.00
N ALA A 379 27.75 4.52 -27.30
CA ALA A 379 28.96 4.67 -26.50
C ALA A 379 28.62 5.15 -25.08
N GLY A 380 27.72 6.13 -24.93
CA GLY A 380 27.25 6.61 -23.63
C GLY A 380 26.57 5.54 -22.79
N MET A 381 25.68 4.74 -23.40
CA MET A 381 24.97 3.66 -22.70
C MET A 381 25.91 2.50 -22.34
N THR A 382 26.83 2.12 -23.24
CA THR A 382 27.82 1.06 -22.95
C THR A 382 28.92 1.52 -22.00
N ALA A 383 29.17 2.83 -21.86
CA ALA A 383 30.16 3.36 -20.92
C ALA A 383 29.87 2.94 -19.47
N GLN A 384 28.60 2.83 -19.07
CA GLN A 384 28.23 2.35 -17.73
C GLN A 384 28.67 0.89 -17.51
N ILE A 385 28.53 0.04 -18.53
CA ILE A 385 28.98 -1.35 -18.49
C ILE A 385 30.51 -1.42 -18.42
N TRP A 386 31.20 -0.60 -19.21
CA TRP A 386 32.67 -0.52 -19.18
C TRP A 386 33.20 -0.09 -17.82
N VAL A 387 32.60 0.93 -17.19
CA VAL A 387 32.96 1.37 -15.83
C VAL A 387 32.73 0.25 -14.82
N PHE A 388 31.62 -0.49 -14.94
CA PHE A 388 31.34 -1.63 -14.06
C PHE A 388 32.37 -2.76 -14.23
N VAL A 389 32.71 -3.14 -15.47
CA VAL A 389 33.72 -4.17 -15.75
C VAL A 389 35.09 -3.74 -15.23
N LEU A 390 35.49 -2.49 -15.45
CA LEU A 390 36.77 -1.96 -14.96
C LEU A 390 36.83 -1.99 -13.43
N TYR A 391 35.77 -1.54 -12.77
CA TYR A 391 35.64 -1.60 -11.31
C TYR A 391 35.72 -3.03 -10.77
N TRP A 392 35.02 -3.97 -11.43
CA TRP A 392 35.04 -5.38 -11.06
C TRP A 392 36.43 -5.99 -11.21
N CYS A 393 37.13 -5.72 -12.33
CA CYS A 393 38.50 -6.15 -12.57
C CYS A 393 39.46 -5.58 -11.53
N ALA A 394 39.40 -4.27 -11.25
CA ALA A 394 40.23 -3.62 -10.23
C ALA A 394 40.02 -4.25 -8.85
N ARG A 395 38.76 -4.55 -8.49
CA ARG A 395 38.44 -5.22 -7.23
C ARG A 395 38.98 -6.65 -7.17
N LYS A 396 38.88 -7.42 -8.24
CA LYS A 396 39.42 -8.80 -8.30
C LYS A 396 40.94 -8.80 -8.20
N VAL A 397 41.63 -7.91 -8.92
CA VAL A 397 43.09 -7.73 -8.81
C VAL A 397 43.47 -7.33 -7.39
N GLY A 398 42.77 -6.37 -6.78
CA GLY A 398 43.02 -5.95 -5.40
C GLY A 398 42.77 -7.03 -4.35
N HIS A 399 41.85 -7.96 -4.59
CA HIS A 399 41.68 -9.15 -3.75
C HIS A 399 42.82 -10.16 -3.96
N GLY A 400 43.22 -10.41 -5.21
CA GLY A 400 44.35 -11.29 -5.52
C GLY A 400 45.64 -10.80 -4.91
N LEU A 401 45.94 -9.50 -5.04
CA LEU A 401 47.13 -8.88 -4.46
C LEU A 401 47.14 -9.01 -2.94
N ARG A 402 45.99 -8.77 -2.27
CA ARG A 402 45.86 -8.94 -0.82
C ARG A 402 46.09 -10.39 -0.37
N MET A 403 45.66 -11.38 -1.13
CA MET A 403 45.92 -12.79 -0.82
C MET A 403 47.40 -13.15 -0.97
N VAL A 404 48.07 -12.64 -2.01
CA VAL A 404 49.52 -12.86 -2.22
C VAL A 404 50.35 -12.20 -1.12
N PHE A 405 50.02 -10.97 -0.72
CA PHE A 405 50.69 -10.31 0.41
C PHE A 405 50.50 -11.07 1.73
N ARG A 406 49.28 -11.58 1.98
CA ARG A 406 48.97 -12.34 3.19
C ARG A 406 49.62 -13.73 3.23
N ALA A 407 50.06 -14.27 2.09
CA ALA A 407 50.80 -15.53 2.03
C ALA A 407 52.32 -15.36 2.22
N ARG A 408 52.83 -14.13 2.12
CA ARG A 408 54.27 -13.82 2.29
C ARG A 408 54.64 -13.28 3.67
N CYS A 409 53.65 -12.88 4.47
CA CYS A 409 53.79 -12.55 5.89
C CYS A 409 53.30 -13.75 6.70
#